data_AF-A0A1R2BJT0-F1
#
_entry.id   AF-A0A1R2BJT0-F1
#
_cell.length_a   1.000
_cell.length_b   1.000
_cell.length_c   1.000
_cell.angle_alpha   90.00
_cell.angle_beta   90.00
_cell.angle_gamma   90.00
#
_symmetry.space_group_name_H-M   'P 1'
#
loop_
_entity.id
_entity.type
_entity.pdbx_description
1 polymer ?
#
loop_
_entity_poly.entity_id
_entity_poly.type
_entity_poly.pdbx_seq_one_letter_code
_entity_poly.pdbx_strand_id
1 'polypeptide(L)' 'MNNLESRASSNKNRKSEIYVTNSIGVSRIQFCKFVKGKKHLSKKEMLNLLDLQSMELNDTTADTDSKPQKEQA' A
#
# COMPACT_ATOMS: atom_id res chain seq x y z
N MET A 1 -30.76 8.69 -9.92
CA MET A 1 -29.72 7.64 -10.07
C MET A 1 -28.58 7.95 -9.12
N ASN A 2 -28.12 6.90 -8.44
CA ASN A 2 -27.25 6.90 -7.27
C ASN A 2 -25.85 7.45 -7.56
N ASN A 3 -25.27 8.18 -6.60
CA ASN A 3 -23.81 8.38 -6.51
C ASN A 3 -23.40 8.60 -5.04
N LEU A 4 -23.96 7.80 -4.13
CA LEU A 4 -23.60 7.83 -2.71
C LEU A 4 -22.37 6.94 -2.38
N GLU A 5 -21.80 6.22 -3.34
CA GLU A 5 -20.82 5.15 -3.07
C GLU A 5 -19.35 5.58 -3.07
N SER A 6 -19.01 6.83 -3.41
CA SER A 6 -17.59 7.23 -3.50
C SER A 6 -16.92 7.52 -2.14
N ARG A 7 -17.65 7.48 -1.02
CA ARG A 7 -17.11 7.84 0.31
C ARG A 7 -16.58 6.66 1.11
N ALA A 8 -16.95 5.43 0.76
CA ALA A 8 -16.63 4.23 1.56
C ALA A 8 -15.33 3.50 1.15
N SER A 9 -14.74 3.82 0.00
CA SER A 9 -13.44 3.28 -0.43
C SER A 9 -12.22 4.03 0.13
N SER A 10 -12.45 5.18 0.80
CA SER A 10 -11.38 6.09 1.25
C SER A 10 -10.60 5.64 2.50
N ASN A 11 -11.06 4.64 3.26
CA ASN A 11 -10.43 4.31 4.55
C ASN A 11 -9.34 3.24 4.46
N LYS A 12 -9.41 2.32 3.48
CA LYS A 12 -8.36 1.30 3.25
C LYS A 12 -7.06 1.94 2.73
N ASN A 13 -7.15 2.87 1.78
CA ASN A 13 -5.99 3.61 1.27
C ASN A 13 -5.37 4.59 2.28
N ARG A 14 -6.16 5.06 3.25
CA ARG A 14 -5.64 6.03 4.22
C ARG A 14 -4.60 5.41 5.13
N LYS A 15 -4.74 4.13 5.48
CA LYS A 15 -3.79 3.40 6.32
C LYS A 15 -2.48 3.13 5.59
N SER A 16 -2.53 2.71 4.32
CA SER A 16 -1.33 2.48 3.51
C SER A 16 -0.59 3.78 3.21
N GLU A 17 -1.29 4.88 2.89
CA GLU A 17 -0.63 6.18 2.69
C GLU A 17 0.08 6.68 3.95
N ILE A 18 -0.53 6.52 5.13
CA ILE A 18 0.08 6.90 6.41
C ILE A 18 1.32 6.05 6.66
N TYR A 19 1.23 4.73 6.47
CA TYR A 19 2.36 3.81 6.61
C TYR A 19 3.53 4.19 5.68
N VAL A 20 3.27 4.37 4.38
CA VAL A 20 4.30 4.75 3.39
C VAL A 20 4.98 6.06 3.78
N THR A 21 4.21 7.10 4.10
CA THR A 21 4.76 8.42 4.45
C THR A 21 5.62 8.38 5.71
N ASN A 22 5.21 7.61 6.72
CA ASN A 22 5.99 7.41 7.95
C ASN A 22 7.28 6.62 7.69
N SER A 23 7.21 5.55 6.89
CA SER A 23 8.35 4.68 6.59
C SER A 23 9.43 5.38 5.77
N ILE A 24 9.05 6.29 4.86
CA ILE A 24 10.03 7.08 4.09
C ILE A 24 10.45 8.39 4.81
N GLY A 25 9.81 8.73 5.93
CA GLY A 25 10.17 9.90 6.75
C GLY A 25 9.71 11.24 6.19
N VAL A 26 8.62 11.27 5.40
CA VAL A 26 8.08 12.52 4.83
C VAL A 26 6.67 12.80 5.30
N SER A 27 6.26 14.06 5.34
CA SER A 27 4.86 14.36 5.63
C SER A 27 3.96 13.98 4.45
N ARG A 28 2.70 13.64 4.74
CA ARG A 28 1.69 13.35 3.70
C ARG A 28 1.57 14.45 2.66
N ILE A 29 1.65 15.72 3.08
CA ILE A 29 1.59 16.87 2.16
C ILE A 29 2.78 16.86 1.19
N GLN A 30 3.98 16.56 1.68
CA GLN A 30 5.18 16.46 0.84
C GLN A 30 5.08 15.28 -0.12
N PHE A 31 4.59 14.13 0.33
CA PHE A 31 4.34 12.97 -0.52
C PHE A 31 3.31 13.27 -1.62
N CYS A 32 2.19 13.92 -1.29
CA CYS A 32 1.21 14.34 -2.30
C CYS A 32 1.81 15.31 -3.33
N LYS A 33 2.73 16.19 -2.93
CA LYS A 33 3.45 17.07 -3.87
C LYS A 33 4.39 16.26 -4.77
N PHE A 34 5.06 15.24 -4.23
CA PHE A 34 5.89 14.32 -5.00
C PHE A 34 5.09 13.57 -6.06
N VAL A 35 3.97 12.93 -5.69
CA VAL A 35 3.08 12.21 -6.62
C VAL A 35 2.57 13.13 -7.74
N LYS A 36 2.36 14.42 -7.45
CA LYS A 36 1.94 15.42 -8.43
C LYS A 36 3.08 16.02 -9.26
N GLY A 37 4.33 15.54 -9.09
CA GLY A 37 5.51 16.07 -9.77
C GLY A 37 5.92 17.49 -9.33
N LYS A 38 5.40 17.98 -8.19
CA LYS A 38 5.65 19.34 -7.66
C LYS A 38 6.80 19.39 -6.66
N LYS A 39 7.33 18.24 -6.24
CA LYS A 39 8.45 18.11 -5.30
C LYS A 39 9.27 16.87 -5.67
N HIS A 40 10.58 16.96 -5.53
CA HIS A 40 11.47 15.79 -5.58
C HIS A 40 11.73 15.24 -4.18
N LEU A 41 11.88 13.92 -4.10
CA LEU A 41 12.43 13.25 -2.92
C LEU A 41 13.96 13.29 -3.00
N SER A 42 14.60 13.34 -1.83
CA SER A 42 16.03 13.09 -1.71
C SER A 42 16.37 11.66 -2.09
N LYS A 43 17.66 11.40 -2.37
CA LYS A 43 18.15 10.05 -2.68
C LYS A 43 17.79 9.03 -1.59
N LYS A 44 17.90 9.41 -0.32
CA LYS A 44 17.55 8.55 0.83
C LYS A 44 16.06 8.23 0.86
N GLU A 45 15.20 9.24 0.75
CA GLU A 45 13.74 9.05 0.73
C GLU A 45 13.30 8.18 -0.46
N MET A 46 13.95 8.31 -1.61
CA MET A 46 13.69 7.48 -2.79
C MET A 46 14.11 6.02 -2.58
N LEU A 47 15.28 5.77 -1.98
CA LEU A 47 15.72 4.41 -1.66
C LEU A 47 14.74 3.73 -0.69
N ASN A 48 14.38 4.42 0.39
CA ASN A 48 13.39 3.91 1.35
C ASN A 48 12.04 3.57 0.68
N LEU A 49 11.62 4.36 -0.32
CA LEU A 49 10.38 4.09 -1.06
C LEU A 49 10.49 2.82 -1.91
N LEU A 50 11.64 2.58 -2.57
CA LEU A 50 11.89 1.38 -3.37
C LEU A 50 12.00 0.12 -2.49
N ASP A 51 12.61 0.25 -1.32
CA ASP A 51 12.72 -0.85 -0.34
C ASP A 51 11.33 -1.32 0.13
N LEU A 52 10.41 -0.39 0.38
CA LEU A 52 9.03 -0.71 0.76
C LEU A 52 8.28 -1.48 -0.34
N GLN A 53 8.44 -1.08 -1.61
CA GLN A 53 7.84 -1.80 -2.73
C GLN A 53 8.36 -3.23 -2.86
N SER A 54 9.62 -3.45 -2.52
CA SER A 54 10.26 -4.77 -2.56
C SER A 54 9.76 -5.70 -1.45
N MET A 55 9.30 -5.15 -0.31
CA MET A 55 8.75 -5.93 0.79
C MET A 55 7.29 -6.37 0.55
N GLU A 56 6.44 -5.51 -0.01
CA GLU A 56 5.02 -5.85 -0.24
C GLU A 56 4.79 -6.95 -1.30
N LEU A 57 5.79 -7.23 -2.16
CA LEU A 57 5.71 -8.27 -3.19
C LEU A 57 5.75 -9.71 -2.65
N ASN A 58 6.17 -9.93 -1.40
CA ASN A 58 6.37 -11.29 -0.85
C ASN A 58 5.16 -11.86 -0.10
N ASP A 59 4.16 -11.04 0.22
CA ASP A 59 2.99 -11.48 1.01
C ASP A 59 1.78 -11.91 0.18
N THR A 60 1.88 -11.92 -1.16
CA THR A 60 0.74 -12.21 -2.06
C THR A 60 0.73 -13.63 -2.65
N THR A 61 1.61 -14.54 -2.22
CA THR A 61 1.65 -15.93 -2.73
C THR A 61 1.25 -17.01 -1.71
N ALA A 62 0.69 -16.65 -0.57
CA ALA A 62 0.19 -17.62 0.41
C ALA A 62 -1.29 -17.98 0.19
N ASP A 63 -1.66 -18.45 -1.01
CA ASP A 63 -2.88 -19.24 -1.19
C ASP A 63 -2.87 -19.99 -2.52
N THR A 64 -2.28 -21.18 -2.55
CA THR A 64 -2.91 -22.31 -3.25
C THR A 64 -2.36 -23.65 -2.76
N ASP A 65 -3.30 -24.52 -2.42
CA ASP A 65 -3.20 -25.98 -2.35
C ASP A 65 -2.85 -26.62 -1.00
N SER A 66 -3.86 -26.71 -0.15
CA SER A 66 -4.01 -27.85 0.77
C SER A 66 -5.48 -28.18 0.93
N LYS A 67 -5.96 -29.07 0.05
CA LYS A 67 -7.27 -29.72 0.11
C LYS A 67 -7.17 -30.94 1.03
N PRO A 68 -7.84 -31.01 2.21
CA PRO A 68 -8.04 -32.28 2.87
C PRO A 68 -9.32 -32.92 2.31
N GLN A 69 -9.16 -34.03 1.56
CA GLN A 69 -10.28 -34.93 1.29
C GLN A 69 -10.76 -35.51 2.62
N LYS A 70 -12.06 -35.32 2.91
CA LYS A 70 -12.75 -36.00 4.00
C LYS A 70 -12.67 -37.51 3.80
N GLU A 71 -12.06 -38.20 4.75
CA GLU A 71 -12.25 -39.63 4.95
C GLU A 71 -13.51 -39.79 5.81
N GLN A 72 -14.59 -40.32 5.22
CA GLN A 72 -15.77 -40.78 5.95
C GLN A 72 -15.55 -42.25 6.29
N ALA A 73 -15.53 -42.55 7.59
CA ALA A 73 -15.81 -43.87 8.15
C ALA A 73 -17.12 -43.79 8.94
#